data_AF-A0A060CBL8-F1
#
_entry.id   AF-A0A060CBL8-F1
#
_cell.length_a   1.000
_cell.length_b   1.000
_cell.length_c   1.000
_cell.angle_alpha   90.00
_cell.angle_beta   90.00
_cell.angle_gamma   90.00
#
_symmetry.space_group_name_H-M   'P 1'
#
loop_
_entity.id
_entity.type
_entity.pdbx_description
1 polymer ?
#
loop_
_entity_poly.entity_id
_entity_poly.type
_entity_poly.pdbx_seq_one_letter_code
_entity_poly.pdbx_strand_id
1 'polypeptide(L)'
;EADGAVPVVLRLDDAAGPEGSDNPERYTLRVSTAGIEAAAPEPVGLLHAVRTLRQLVPAGAAGAVREVPAVVVHDAPRYRWRGLSFDVVRHWFGPEDIRAVVDLVGAFKLRVLHLHLTDDQGWRLEIPSRPELEKASDSQVGGGDGRLPHGGRLPRPAGVRGRTVRDDRARVR
;
A
#
# COMPACT_ATOMS: atom_id res chain seq x y z
N GLU A 1 -22.16 -34.72 7.95
CA GLU A 1 -22.20 -33.32 7.52
C GLU A 1 -20.78 -32.81 7.43
N ALA A 2 -20.25 -32.67 6.22
CA ALA A 2 -18.95 -32.08 6.01
C ALA A 2 -19.12 -30.56 6.12
N ASP A 3 -18.31 -29.94 6.97
CA ASP A 3 -18.17 -28.50 7.11
C ASP A 3 -18.12 -27.85 5.71
N GLY A 4 -19.12 -27.04 5.37
CA GLY A 4 -19.38 -26.50 4.03
C GLY A 4 -18.40 -25.42 3.60
N ALA A 5 -17.13 -25.54 4.00
CA ALA A 5 -16.07 -24.61 3.68
C ALA A 5 -15.67 -24.75 2.19
N VAL A 6 -15.87 -23.68 1.43
CA VAL A 6 -15.37 -23.59 0.05
C VAL A 6 -13.84 -23.46 0.13
N PRO A 7 -13.06 -24.40 -0.43
CA PRO A 7 -11.61 -24.35 -0.32
C PRO A 7 -11.06 -23.14 -1.08
N VAL A 8 -10.09 -22.46 -0.47
CA VAL A 8 -9.31 -21.39 -1.11
C VAL A 8 -7.87 -21.88 -1.22
N VAL A 9 -7.41 -22.09 -2.46
CA VAL A 9 -6.07 -22.59 -2.75
C VAL A 9 -5.22 -21.49 -3.36
N LEU A 10 -4.04 -21.25 -2.79
CA LEU A 10 -3.03 -20.34 -3.33
C LEU A 10 -1.84 -21.19 -3.79
N ARG A 11 -1.39 -21.01 -5.04
CA ARG A 11 -0.21 -21.72 -5.55
C ARG A 11 0.72 -20.83 -6.35
N LEU A 12 2.02 -21.11 -6.25
CA LEU A 12 2.98 -20.57 -7.18
C LEU A 12 3.00 -21.42 -8.45
N ASP A 13 2.86 -20.77 -9.60
CA ASP A 13 2.79 -21.40 -10.92
C ASP A 13 3.30 -20.42 -11.99
N ASP A 14 4.42 -20.76 -12.63
CA ASP A 14 5.04 -19.95 -13.67
C ASP A 14 4.16 -19.79 -14.91
N ALA A 15 3.22 -20.72 -15.15
CA ALA A 15 2.29 -20.65 -16.27
C ALA A 15 1.06 -19.77 -15.99
N ALA A 16 0.90 -19.24 -14.76
CA ALA A 16 -0.24 -18.40 -14.42
C ALA A 16 -0.16 -16.99 -15.02
N GLY A 17 -1.31 -16.33 -15.15
CA GLY A 17 -1.46 -15.03 -15.81
C GLY A 17 -1.95 -15.13 -17.26
N PRO A 18 -2.08 -13.99 -17.94
CA PRO A 18 -2.37 -13.94 -19.38
C PRO A 18 -1.15 -14.36 -20.20
N GLU A 19 -1.39 -15.07 -21.31
CA GLU A 19 -0.34 -15.46 -22.26
C GLU A 19 0.42 -14.24 -22.79
N GLY A 20 1.73 -14.40 -22.96
CA GLY A 20 2.61 -13.34 -23.45
C GLY A 20 2.99 -12.27 -22.42
N SER A 21 2.51 -12.34 -21.17
CA SER A 21 2.96 -11.45 -20.10
C SER A 21 4.17 -12.01 -19.35
N ASP A 22 5.25 -11.24 -19.28
CA ASP A 22 6.44 -11.52 -18.47
C ASP A 22 6.39 -10.87 -17.08
N ASN A 23 5.27 -10.20 -16.75
CA ASN A 23 5.18 -9.43 -15.53
C ASN A 23 5.10 -10.36 -14.31
N PRO A 24 5.94 -10.17 -13.27
CA PRO A 24 5.87 -11.00 -12.05
C PRO A 24 4.57 -10.81 -11.26
N GLU A 25 3.85 -9.71 -11.50
CA GLU A 25 2.58 -9.40 -10.85
C GLU A 25 1.36 -10.07 -11.52
N ARG A 26 1.58 -10.84 -12.58
CA ARG A 26 0.51 -11.55 -13.29
C ARG A 26 -0.08 -12.67 -12.43
N TYR A 27 -1.35 -12.97 -12.62
CA TYR A 27 -2.03 -14.04 -11.91
C TYR A 27 -3.23 -14.60 -12.68
N THR A 28 -3.63 -15.81 -12.30
CA THR A 28 -4.89 -16.44 -12.68
C THR A 28 -5.74 -16.65 -11.44
N LEU A 29 -6.97 -16.14 -11.41
CA LEU A 29 -7.97 -16.41 -10.37
C LEU A 29 -9.11 -17.21 -10.99
N ARG A 30 -9.44 -18.36 -10.41
CA ARG A 30 -10.58 -19.20 -10.79
C ARG A 30 -11.54 -19.28 -9.60
N VAL A 31 -12.79 -18.89 -9.83
CA VAL A 31 -13.90 -19.06 -8.89
C VAL A 31 -14.89 -20.01 -9.52
N SER A 32 -15.25 -21.09 -8.83
CA SER A 32 -16.19 -22.10 -9.29
C SER A 32 -16.97 -22.68 -8.12
N THR A 33 -17.95 -23.54 -8.42
CA THR A 33 -18.69 -24.29 -7.39
C THR A 33 -17.81 -25.28 -6.62
N ALA A 34 -16.66 -25.70 -7.17
CA ALA A 34 -15.74 -26.62 -6.53
C ALA A 34 -14.76 -25.93 -5.57
N GLY A 35 -14.60 -24.61 -5.65
CA GLY A 35 -13.59 -23.88 -4.89
C GLY A 35 -13.10 -22.61 -5.57
N ILE A 36 -12.23 -21.92 -4.86
CA ILE A 36 -11.49 -20.75 -5.32
C ILE A 36 -10.01 -21.10 -5.42
N GLU A 37 -9.41 -20.79 -6.55
CA GLU A 37 -8.00 -21.05 -6.80
C GLU A 37 -7.32 -19.79 -7.34
N ALA A 38 -6.24 -19.37 -6.70
CA ALA A 38 -5.36 -18.33 -7.20
C ALA A 38 -3.97 -18.90 -7.48
N ALA A 39 -3.49 -18.64 -8.69
CA ALA A 39 -2.17 -19.04 -9.14
C ALA A 39 -1.40 -17.81 -9.64
N ALA A 40 -0.13 -17.70 -9.29
CA ALA A 40 0.76 -16.67 -9.81
C ALA A 40 2.22 -17.14 -9.81
N PRO A 41 3.09 -16.57 -10.64
CA PRO A 41 4.52 -16.91 -10.63
C PRO A 41 5.21 -16.44 -9.34
N GLU A 42 4.77 -15.30 -8.80
CA GLU A 42 5.38 -14.66 -7.63
C GLU A 42 4.32 -14.32 -6.57
N PRO A 43 4.71 -14.22 -5.28
CA PRO A 43 3.78 -13.87 -4.19
C PRO A 43 3.01 -12.57 -4.40
N VAL A 44 3.57 -11.59 -5.12
CA VAL A 44 2.89 -10.33 -5.44
C VAL A 44 1.69 -10.53 -6.37
N GLY A 45 1.76 -11.48 -7.31
CA GLY A 45 0.61 -11.83 -8.15
C GLY A 45 -0.50 -12.51 -7.34
N LEU A 46 -0.14 -13.37 -6.36
CA LEU A 46 -1.11 -13.95 -5.43
C LEU A 46 -1.82 -12.89 -4.58
N LEU A 47 -1.07 -11.89 -4.10
CA LEU A 47 -1.67 -10.75 -3.39
C LEU A 47 -2.71 -10.05 -4.27
N HIS A 48 -2.39 -9.78 -5.53
CA HIS A 48 -3.32 -9.16 -6.48
C HIS A 48 -4.54 -10.02 -6.76
N ALA A 49 -4.37 -11.34 -6.88
CA ALA A 49 -5.48 -12.28 -7.02
C ALA A 49 -6.45 -12.21 -5.84
N VAL A 50 -5.91 -12.16 -4.61
CA VAL A 50 -6.73 -12.00 -3.39
C VAL A 50 -7.42 -10.63 -3.36
N ARG A 51 -6.77 -9.56 -3.85
CA ARG A 51 -7.43 -8.24 -3.99
C ARG A 51 -8.60 -8.29 -4.96
N THR A 52 -8.44 -8.96 -6.10
CA THR A 52 -9.53 -9.17 -7.06
C THR A 52 -10.65 -10.00 -6.47
N LEU A 53 -10.33 -11.10 -5.79
CA LEU A 53 -11.32 -11.91 -5.07
C LEU A 53 -12.10 -11.06 -4.07
N ARG A 54 -11.42 -10.22 -3.28
CA ARG A 54 -12.08 -9.32 -2.33
C ARG A 54 -13.02 -8.32 -3.00
N GLN A 55 -12.70 -7.85 -4.21
CA GLN A 55 -13.55 -6.96 -4.99
C GLN A 55 -14.78 -7.67 -5.59
N LEU A 56 -14.68 -8.99 -5.85
CA LEU A 56 -15.80 -9.81 -6.31
C LEU A 56 -16.80 -10.14 -5.18
N VAL A 57 -16.37 -10.10 -3.92
CA VAL A 57 -17.24 -10.35 -2.76
C VAL A 57 -18.18 -9.16 -2.55
N PRO A 58 -19.52 -9.33 -2.64
CA PRO A 58 -20.47 -8.24 -2.43
C PRO A 58 -20.40 -7.66 -1.02
N ALA A 59 -20.70 -6.37 -0.90
CA ALA A 59 -20.78 -5.70 0.39
C ALA A 59 -21.93 -6.27 1.27
N GLY A 60 -21.74 -6.24 2.58
CA GLY A 60 -22.82 -6.35 3.57
C GLY A 60 -22.34 -6.73 4.98
N ALA A 61 -23.29 -7.04 5.87
CA ALA A 61 -23.05 -7.43 7.25
C ALA A 61 -21.98 -8.52 7.45
N ALA A 62 -21.18 -8.36 8.49
CA ALA A 62 -20.18 -9.33 8.90
C ALA A 62 -20.85 -10.68 9.25
N GLY A 63 -20.23 -11.79 8.84
CA GLY A 63 -20.72 -13.14 9.13
C GLY A 63 -21.82 -13.66 8.20
N ALA A 64 -22.37 -12.85 7.29
CA ALA A 64 -23.32 -13.36 6.30
C ALA A 64 -22.60 -14.15 5.20
N VAL A 65 -23.22 -15.24 4.75
CA VAL A 65 -22.79 -15.99 3.56
C VAL A 65 -22.85 -15.07 2.35
N ARG A 66 -21.75 -15.04 1.57
CA ARG A 66 -21.61 -14.21 0.37
C ARG A 66 -21.49 -15.09 -0.85
N GLU A 67 -22.33 -14.83 -1.84
CA GLU A 67 -22.18 -15.42 -3.17
C GLU A 67 -21.14 -14.63 -3.96
N VAL A 68 -20.21 -15.35 -4.57
CA VAL A 68 -19.17 -14.79 -5.45
C VAL A 68 -19.41 -15.39 -6.84
N PRO A 69 -19.41 -14.58 -7.92
CA PRO A 69 -19.65 -15.10 -9.26
C PRO A 69 -18.57 -16.11 -9.66
N ALA A 70 -18.99 -17.19 -10.31
CA ALA A 70 -18.06 -18.11 -10.97
C ALA A 70 -17.40 -17.39 -12.16
N VAL A 71 -16.07 -17.30 -12.14
CA VAL A 71 -15.29 -16.53 -13.12
C VAL A 71 -13.87 -17.05 -13.21
N VAL A 72 -13.26 -16.88 -14.39
CA VAL A 72 -11.82 -17.05 -14.59
C VAL A 72 -11.25 -15.69 -14.99
N VAL A 73 -10.27 -15.21 -14.22
CA VAL A 73 -9.59 -13.94 -14.45
C VAL A 73 -8.13 -14.22 -14.75
N HIS A 74 -7.66 -13.77 -15.89
CA HIS A 74 -6.23 -13.68 -16.23
C HIS A 74 -5.87 -12.20 -16.25
N ASP A 75 -4.97 -11.78 -15.38
CA ASP A 75 -4.68 -10.36 -15.20
C ASP A 75 -3.20 -10.11 -14.97
N ALA A 76 -2.73 -8.97 -15.47
CA ALA A 76 -1.37 -8.49 -15.36
C ALA A 76 -1.37 -6.97 -15.55
N PRO A 77 -0.56 -6.21 -14.79
CA PRO A 77 -0.55 -4.77 -14.93
C PRO A 77 0.14 -4.36 -16.24
N ARG A 78 -0.53 -3.48 -16.99
CA ARG A 78 0.02 -2.85 -18.21
C ARG A 78 1.31 -2.07 -17.95
N TYR A 79 1.40 -1.38 -16.81
CA TYR A 79 2.54 -0.56 -16.43
C TYR A 79 3.13 -1.03 -15.12
N ARG A 80 4.47 -1.10 -15.02
CA ARG A 80 5.17 -1.44 -13.78
C ARG A 80 5.07 -0.32 -12.73
N TRP A 81 5.02 0.93 -13.17
CA TRP A 81 4.89 2.10 -12.31
C TRP A 81 3.44 2.59 -12.28
N ARG A 82 2.76 2.40 -11.15
CA ARG A 82 1.37 2.81 -10.92
C ARG A 82 1.32 3.46 -9.55
N GLY A 83 1.11 4.77 -9.51
CA GLY A 83 1.27 5.52 -8.27
C GLY A 83 0.19 6.55 -8.01
N LEU A 84 0.09 6.93 -6.73
CA LEU A 84 -0.74 8.01 -6.21
C LEU A 84 0.17 9.08 -5.62
N SER A 85 -0.01 10.34 -6.02
CA SER A 85 0.64 11.49 -5.36
C SER A 85 -0.32 12.05 -4.32
N PHE A 86 0.15 12.20 -3.08
CA PHE A 86 -0.65 12.65 -1.95
C PHE A 86 0.02 13.84 -1.27
N ASP A 87 -0.67 14.98 -1.28
CA ASP A 87 -0.23 16.23 -0.66
C ASP A 87 -0.70 16.28 0.79
N VAL A 88 0.28 16.20 1.70
CA VAL A 88 0.06 16.29 3.15
C VAL A 88 0.60 17.60 3.73
N VAL A 89 1.01 18.53 2.88
CA VAL A 89 1.54 19.83 3.30
C VAL A 89 0.43 20.83 3.45
N ARG A 90 -0.39 20.99 2.39
CA ARG A 90 -1.40 22.05 2.31
C ARG A 90 -2.54 21.88 3.31
N HIS A 91 -2.84 20.64 3.68
CA HIS A 91 -3.77 20.29 4.73
C HIS A 91 -3.14 19.20 5.60
N TRP A 92 -3.45 19.24 6.89
CA TRP A 92 -2.99 18.20 7.81
C TRP A 92 -3.74 16.89 7.60
N PHE A 93 -2.99 15.79 7.61
CA PHE A 93 -3.52 14.42 7.63
C PHE A 93 -2.80 13.63 8.72
N GLY A 94 -3.55 12.99 9.60
CA GLY A 94 -3.01 12.18 10.67
C GLY A 94 -2.43 10.85 10.16
N PRO A 95 -1.69 10.11 11.02
CA PRO A 95 -1.16 8.79 10.67
C PRO A 95 -2.25 7.80 10.23
N GLU A 96 -3.46 7.88 10.81
CA GLU A 96 -4.59 7.02 10.42
C GLU A 96 -5.12 7.35 9.02
N ASP A 97 -5.16 8.63 8.65
CA ASP A 97 -5.56 9.04 7.29
C ASP A 97 -4.55 8.52 6.26
N ILE A 98 -3.26 8.67 6.55
CA ILE A 98 -2.17 8.16 5.69
C ILE A 98 -2.27 6.63 5.58
N ARG A 99 -2.56 5.93 6.69
CA ARG A 99 -2.74 4.48 6.68
C ARG A 99 -3.95 4.05 5.84
N ALA A 100 -5.06 4.76 5.94
CA ALA A 100 -6.22 4.53 5.09
C ALA A 100 -5.88 4.72 3.60
N VAL A 101 -5.07 5.73 3.25
CA VAL A 101 -4.56 5.92 1.88
C VAL A 101 -3.66 4.74 1.45
N VAL A 102 -2.77 4.26 2.31
CA VAL A 102 -1.93 3.07 2.01
C VAL A 102 -2.80 1.83 1.76
N ASP A 103 -3.84 1.63 2.56
CA ASP A 103 -4.78 0.52 2.37
C ASP A 103 -5.51 0.62 1.03
N LEU A 104 -5.92 1.83 0.61
CA LEU A 104 -6.52 2.09 -0.70
C LEU A 104 -5.54 1.82 -1.84
N VAL A 105 -4.30 2.32 -1.75
CA VAL A 105 -3.22 2.06 -2.73
C VAL A 105 -3.03 0.55 -2.92
N GLY A 106 -2.98 -0.20 -1.83
CA GLY A 106 -2.90 -1.66 -1.86
C GLY A 106 -4.15 -2.35 -2.43
N ALA A 107 -5.34 -1.86 -2.09
CA ALA A 107 -6.61 -2.40 -2.60
C ALA A 107 -6.74 -2.26 -4.12
N PHE A 108 -6.23 -1.16 -4.69
CA PHE A 108 -6.25 -0.87 -6.12
C PHE A 108 -4.98 -1.32 -6.87
N LYS A 109 -4.14 -2.14 -6.25
CA LYS A 109 -2.93 -2.73 -6.88
C LYS A 109 -1.92 -1.68 -7.39
N LEU A 110 -1.88 -0.51 -6.75
CA LEU A 110 -0.84 0.50 -6.99
C LEU A 110 0.45 0.11 -6.26
N ARG A 111 1.60 0.59 -6.75
CA ARG A 111 2.94 0.26 -6.21
C ARG A 111 3.66 1.42 -5.56
N VAL A 112 3.24 2.65 -5.87
CA VAL A 112 3.96 3.85 -5.46
C VAL A 112 3.00 4.79 -4.77
N LEU A 113 3.29 5.13 -3.51
CA LEU A 113 2.69 6.26 -2.84
C LEU A 113 3.74 7.37 -2.78
N HIS A 114 3.54 8.41 -3.59
CA HIS A 114 4.39 9.59 -3.58
C HIS A 114 3.81 10.59 -2.57
N LEU A 115 4.45 10.69 -1.42
CA LEU A 115 4.10 11.68 -0.41
C LEU A 115 4.80 13.01 -0.73
N HIS A 116 4.01 14.04 -1.01
CA HIS A 116 4.51 15.40 -1.10
C HIS A 116 4.60 15.95 0.31
N LEU A 117 5.82 16.07 0.84
CA LEU A 117 6.10 16.31 2.26
C LEU A 117 6.56 17.75 2.55
N THR A 118 6.81 18.55 1.53
CA THR A 118 7.36 19.90 1.65
C THR A 118 6.74 20.84 0.63
N ASP A 119 6.29 22.01 1.07
CA ASP A 119 5.79 23.10 0.23
C ASP A 119 5.89 24.42 1.00
N ASP A 120 5.44 25.53 0.42
CA ASP A 120 5.50 26.85 1.06
C ASP A 120 4.71 26.94 2.38
N GLN A 121 3.63 26.15 2.53
CA GLN A 121 2.81 26.13 3.75
C GLN A 121 3.33 25.18 4.83
N GLY A 122 4.35 24.35 4.56
CA GLY A 122 4.84 23.46 5.60
C GLY A 122 5.89 22.43 5.22
N TRP A 123 6.41 21.81 6.27
CA TRP A 123 7.47 20.82 6.25
C TRP A 123 7.09 19.65 7.17
N ARG A 124 6.79 18.50 6.57
CA ARG A 124 6.20 17.34 7.28
C ARG A 124 7.19 16.24 7.63
N LEU A 125 8.49 16.47 7.47
CA LEU A 125 9.53 15.47 7.70
C LEU A 125 10.45 15.87 8.85
N GLU A 126 10.52 15.08 9.92
CA GLU A 126 11.48 15.31 11.00
C GLU A 126 12.92 15.15 10.46
N ILE A 127 13.71 16.23 10.52
CA ILE A 127 15.16 16.19 10.25
C ILE A 127 15.89 16.54 11.55
N PRO A 128 16.49 15.57 12.26
CA PRO A 128 17.11 15.81 13.56
C PRO A 128 18.20 16.89 13.57
N SER A 129 18.93 17.05 12.48
CA SER A 129 19.96 18.08 12.34
C SER A 129 19.42 19.48 12.01
N ARG A 130 18.12 19.60 11.70
CA ARG A 130 17.43 20.84 11.33
C ARG A 130 16.02 20.90 11.95
N PRO A 131 15.91 20.92 13.29
CA PRO A 131 14.62 20.86 13.99
C PRO A 131 13.72 22.07 13.71
N GLU A 132 14.29 23.21 13.33
CA GLU A 132 13.53 24.43 13.05
C GLU A 132 12.64 24.31 11.80
N LEU A 133 12.92 23.38 10.87
CA LEU A 133 12.09 23.17 9.69
C LEU A 133 10.67 22.72 10.05
N GLU A 134 10.56 21.82 11.03
CA GLU A 134 9.26 21.34 11.52
C GLU A 134 8.60 22.37 12.43
N LYS A 135 9.37 22.99 13.34
CA LYS A 135 8.81 23.97 14.30
C LYS A 135 8.18 25.18 13.64
N ALA A 136 8.73 25.62 12.50
CA ALA A 136 8.20 26.73 11.72
C ALA A 136 6.98 26.36 10.85
N SER A 137 6.63 25.07 10.75
CA SER A 137 5.54 24.56 9.90
C SER A 137 4.23 24.48 10.67
N ASP A 138 3.67 25.61 11.07
CA ASP A 138 2.50 25.67 11.96
C ASP A 138 1.16 26.07 11.32
N SER A 139 1.15 26.27 10.00
CA SER A 139 -0.03 26.70 9.26
C SER A 139 -0.46 25.67 8.21
N GLN A 140 -1.70 25.83 7.74
CA GLN A 140 -2.24 25.13 6.58
C GLN A 140 -3.05 26.12 5.74
N VAL A 141 -3.42 25.74 4.51
CA VAL A 141 -4.26 26.58 3.66
C VAL A 141 -5.59 26.87 4.37
N GLY A 142 -6.02 28.14 4.35
CA GLY A 142 -7.24 28.58 5.03
C GLY A 142 -7.04 29.00 6.50
N GLY A 143 -5.81 29.02 7.02
CA GLY A 143 -5.49 29.62 8.33
C GLY A 143 -5.85 28.75 9.54
N GLY A 144 -6.16 27.47 9.33
CA GLY A 144 -6.31 26.50 10.43
C GLY A 144 -4.97 26.11 11.05
N ASP A 145 -5.03 25.41 12.18
CA ASP A 145 -3.84 24.86 12.84
C ASP A 145 -3.22 23.77 11.94
N GLY A 146 -2.01 24.03 11.45
CA GLY A 146 -1.23 23.06 10.67
C GLY A 146 -0.26 22.25 11.52
N ARG A 147 -0.24 22.43 12.84
CA ARG A 147 0.67 21.70 13.73
C ARG A 147 0.25 20.24 13.87
N LEU A 148 1.25 19.39 14.10
CA LEU A 148 1.07 18.01 14.51
C LEU A 148 0.34 17.99 15.87
N PRO A 149 -0.81 17.30 16.01
CA PRO A 149 -1.44 17.15 17.31
C PRO A 149 -0.43 16.51 18.28
N HIS A 150 -0.19 17.17 19.42
CA HIS A 150 0.74 16.79 20.49
C HIS A 150 2.25 16.78 20.16
N GLY A 151 2.71 17.50 19.13
CA GLY A 151 4.13 17.39 18.71
C GLY A 151 4.48 15.97 18.26
N GLY A 152 3.47 15.25 17.75
CA GLY A 152 3.54 13.85 17.38
C GLY A 152 4.32 13.63 16.10
N ARG A 153 5.45 12.92 16.22
CA ARG A 153 6.32 12.50 15.12
C ARG A 153 5.56 11.58 14.16
N LEU A 154 5.81 11.72 12.85
CA LEU A 154 5.55 10.60 11.93
C LEU A 154 6.34 9.37 12.41
N PRO A 155 5.78 8.15 12.32
CA PRO A 155 6.49 6.95 12.72
C PRO A 155 7.79 6.85 11.93
N ARG A 156 8.91 6.65 12.63
CA ARG A 156 10.20 6.36 11.99
C ARG A 156 10.04 5.09 11.17
N PRO A 157 10.46 5.06 9.89
CA PRO A 157 10.51 3.80 9.15
C PRO A 157 11.47 2.86 9.89
N ALA A 158 10.95 1.72 10.34
CA ALA A 158 11.77 0.69 10.98
C ALA A 158 12.81 0.19 9.97
N GLY A 159 14.10 0.41 10.26
CA GLY A 159 15.22 -0.19 9.50
C GLY A 159 16.14 0.78 8.76
N VAL A 160 15.83 2.08 8.67
CA VAL A 160 16.78 3.05 8.09
C VAL A 160 17.74 3.53 9.19
N ARG A 161 18.85 2.80 9.41
CA ARG A 161 20.01 3.38 10.07
C ARG A 161 20.58 4.43 9.12
N GLY A 162 20.17 5.68 9.29
CA GLY A 162 20.81 6.81 8.62
C GLY A 162 22.27 6.87 9.07
N ARG A 163 23.19 6.40 8.24
CA ARG A 163 24.60 6.78 8.36
C ARG A 163 24.69 8.25 7.98
N THR A 164 24.85 9.11 8.97
CA THR A 164 25.23 10.50 8.75
C THR A 164 26.71 10.54 8.38
N VAL A 165 27.06 11.40 7.41
CA VAL A 165 28.44 11.67 6.94
C VAL A 165 29.39 12.17 8.05
N ARG A 166 28.91 12.32 9.29
CA ARG A 166 29.70 12.70 10.46
C ARG A 166 30.44 11.53 11.12
N ASP A 167 30.06 10.28 10.86
CA ASP A 167 30.69 9.11 11.49
C ASP A 167 32.06 8.72 10.89
N ASP A 168 32.49 9.36 9.80
CA ASP A 168 33.69 8.95 9.05
C ASP A 168 34.94 9.83 9.26
N ARG A 169 34.94 10.72 10.26
CA ARG A 169 36.13 11.55 10.59
C ARG A 169 37.01 11.00 11.71
N ALA A 170 36.75 9.80 12.22
CA ALA A 170 37.49 9.23 13.35
C ALA A 170 38.49 8.11 12.99
N ARG A 171 38.75 7.82 11.71
CA ARG A 171 39.74 6.78 11.31
C ARG A 171 40.59 7.18 10.11
N VAL A 172 41.34 8.27 10.24
CA VAL A 172 42.64 8.44 9.55
C VAL A 172 43.56 9.22 10.48
N ARG A 173 44.27 8.49 11.34
CA ARG A 173 45.63 8.78 11.80
C ARG A 173 46.32 7.44 12.06
#